data_AF-W3VQD9-F1
#
_entry.id   AF-W3VQD9-F1
#
_cell.length_a   1.000
_cell.length_b   1.000
_cell.length_c   1.000
_cell.angle_alpha   90.00
_cell.angle_beta   90.00
_cell.angle_gamma   90.00
#
_symmetry.space_group_name_H-M   'P 1'
#
loop_
_entity.id
_entity.type
_entity.pdbx_description
1 polymer ?
#
loop_
_entity_poly.entity_id
_entity_poly.type
_entity_poly.pdbx_seq_one_letter_code
_entity_poly.pdbx_strand_id
1 'polypeptide(L)'
;MFATTSRFMAAFARPSFFALRSPLTPVRPSSLSSSFNATRMFSTSRIAEASPRKKHLAQHGSGGKLKSHTGTKKRWTPLGSGSGKAYQLDFKRGLAGKRHLNSHMSRDRLNGLGGTVLSPRGRINRTLRRLLGPSL
;
A
#
# COMPACT_ATOMS: atom_id res chain seq x y z
N MET A 1 -23.47 -52.23 12.49
CA MET A 1 -22.36 -52.00 13.44
C MET A 1 -21.84 -50.59 13.20
N PHE A 2 -21.96 -49.71 14.19
CA PHE A 2 -21.51 -48.32 14.11
C PHE A 2 -20.08 -48.20 14.63
N ALA A 3 -19.19 -47.54 13.89
CA ALA A 3 -17.86 -47.18 14.36
C ALA A 3 -17.64 -45.67 14.15
N THR A 4 -17.53 -44.97 15.26
CA THR A 4 -17.28 -43.52 15.39
C THR A 4 -15.81 -43.36 15.78
N THR A 5 -15.03 -42.57 15.04
CA THR A 5 -13.67 -42.20 15.47
C THR A 5 -13.43 -40.69 15.38
N SER A 6 -13.43 -40.13 16.60
CA SER A 6 -12.74 -38.95 17.14
C SER A 6 -12.08 -37.90 16.23
N ARG A 7 -12.49 -36.66 16.50
CA ARG A 7 -11.90 -35.38 16.08
C ARG A 7 -10.58 -35.13 16.81
N PHE A 8 -9.51 -34.78 16.08
CA PHE A 8 -8.31 -34.17 16.65
C PHE A 8 -8.39 -32.65 16.52
N MET A 9 -8.42 -31.95 17.67
CA MET A 9 -8.30 -30.50 17.78
C MET A 9 -6.86 -30.17 18.18
N ALA A 10 -6.09 -29.56 17.28
CA ALA A 10 -4.77 -29.01 17.60
C ALA A 10 -4.86 -27.48 17.58
N ALA A 11 -4.92 -26.89 18.78
CA ALA A 11 -4.85 -25.45 18.98
C ALA A 11 -3.37 -25.04 19.11
N PHE A 12 -2.87 -24.26 18.14
CA PHE A 12 -1.56 -23.62 18.27
C PHE A 12 -1.74 -22.16 18.71
N ALA A 13 -1.19 -21.88 19.89
CA ALA A 13 -1.20 -20.59 20.56
C ALA A 13 -0.37 -19.53 19.81
N ARG A 14 -0.84 -18.29 19.85
CA ARG A 14 -0.16 -17.09 19.34
C ARG A 14 0.66 -16.44 20.48
N PRO A 15 1.94 -16.08 20.29
CA PRO A 15 2.61 -15.20 21.24
C PRO A 15 2.29 -13.73 20.93
N SER A 16 1.57 -13.08 21.84
CA SER A 16 1.43 -11.63 21.93
C SER A 16 2.60 -11.05 22.72
N PHE A 17 3.49 -10.30 22.08
CA PHE A 17 4.50 -9.52 22.80
C PHE A 17 3.87 -8.23 23.32
N PHE A 18 3.70 -8.18 24.64
CA PHE A 18 3.22 -7.02 25.36
C PHE A 18 4.25 -5.87 25.30
N ALA A 19 3.76 -4.68 25.02
CA ALA A 19 4.47 -3.43 25.16
C ALA A 19 4.72 -3.11 26.64
N LEU A 20 5.99 -2.93 27.03
CA LEU A 20 6.32 -2.26 28.30
C LEU A 20 6.43 -0.76 28.04
N ARG A 21 5.47 -0.02 28.59
CA ARG A 21 5.49 1.44 28.74
C ARG A 21 5.82 1.72 30.20
N SER A 22 6.96 2.36 30.47
CA SER A 22 7.31 2.89 31.80
C SER A 22 7.31 4.43 31.76
N PRO A 23 6.54 5.12 32.62
CA PRO A 23 6.61 6.56 32.81
C PRO A 23 7.14 6.92 34.21
N LEU A 24 8.29 7.59 34.30
CA LEU A 24 8.83 8.23 35.51
C LEU A 24 9.79 9.33 35.00
N THR A 25 9.86 10.60 35.41
CA THR A 25 9.29 11.48 36.47
C THR A 25 9.71 12.92 36.08
N PRO A 26 8.96 13.98 36.43
CA PRO A 26 9.35 15.36 36.13
C PRO A 26 10.39 15.89 37.12
N VAL A 27 11.57 16.30 36.65
CA VAL A 27 12.57 17.00 37.46
C VAL A 27 12.23 18.49 37.46
N ARG A 28 12.03 19.04 38.66
CA ARG A 28 11.69 20.45 38.95
C ARG A 28 12.89 21.38 38.67
N PRO A 29 12.68 22.61 38.18
CA PRO A 29 13.76 23.54 37.87
C PRO A 29 14.24 24.28 39.12
N SER A 30 15.56 24.41 39.28
CA SER A 30 16.19 25.36 40.19
C SER A 30 16.46 26.67 39.44
N SER A 31 15.85 27.73 39.95
CA SER A 31 15.99 29.11 39.53
C SER A 31 17.39 29.64 39.86
N LEU A 32 18.09 30.15 38.86
CA LEU A 32 19.21 31.08 39.04
C LEU A 32 18.94 32.35 38.25
N SER A 33 18.92 33.44 39.00
CA SER A 33 18.79 34.83 38.58
C SER A 33 19.89 35.20 37.59
N SER A 34 19.49 35.71 36.43
CA SER A 34 20.38 36.43 35.54
C SER A 34 19.60 37.56 34.90
N SER A 35 19.82 38.76 35.45
CA SER A 35 19.32 40.01 34.94
C SER A 35 20.09 40.37 33.68
N PHE A 36 19.43 40.29 32.53
CA PHE A 36 19.92 40.90 31.30
C PHE A 36 18.82 41.76 30.71
N ASN A 37 18.86 43.06 31.04
CA ASN A 37 18.17 44.07 30.27
C ASN A 37 18.80 44.11 28.87
N ALA A 38 18.07 43.56 27.89
CA ALA A 38 18.31 43.82 26.49
C ALA A 38 16.97 44.17 25.85
N THR A 39 16.67 45.46 25.76
CA THR A 39 15.64 46.02 24.88
C THR A 39 16.03 45.70 23.42
N ARG A 40 15.70 44.49 22.95
CA ARG A 40 15.73 44.17 21.52
C ARG A 40 14.42 44.59 20.90
N MET A 41 14.41 45.82 20.42
CA MET A 41 13.48 46.24 19.38
C MET A 41 13.83 45.49 18.09
N PHE A 42 13.19 44.34 17.85
CA PHE A 42 13.18 43.74 16.53
C PHE A 42 12.04 44.36 15.72
N SER A 43 12.44 45.22 14.79
CA SER A 43 11.61 45.75 13.72
C SER A 43 10.77 44.65 13.07
N THR A 44 9.45 44.82 13.06
CA THR A 44 8.50 43.91 12.39
C THR A 44 8.55 44.16 10.89
N SER A 45 9.65 43.80 10.23
CA SER A 45 9.69 43.76 8.77
C SER A 45 8.95 42.50 8.30
N ARG A 46 7.87 42.72 7.54
CA ARG A 46 7.09 41.68 6.85
C ARG A 46 7.94 41.01 5.75
N ILE A 47 8.92 40.20 6.13
CA ILE A 47 9.76 39.45 5.16
C ILE A 47 9.11 38.10 4.79
N ALA A 48 7.98 37.73 5.41
CA ALA A 48 7.30 36.45 5.14
C ALA A 48 6.29 36.48 3.98
N GLU A 49 6.17 37.59 3.23
CA GLU A 49 5.18 37.72 2.13
C GLU A 49 5.83 37.71 0.73
N ALA A 50 6.85 36.89 0.51
CA ALA A 50 7.33 36.63 -0.85
C ALA A 50 8.06 35.29 -0.95
N SER A 51 7.51 34.23 -0.35
CA SER A 51 7.83 32.90 -0.85
C SER A 51 6.80 32.57 -1.92
N PRO A 52 7.17 32.52 -3.21
CA PRO A 52 6.29 31.92 -4.20
C PRO A 52 6.18 30.46 -3.78
N ARG A 53 5.09 30.13 -3.07
CA ARG A 53 4.58 28.75 -3.00
C ARG A 53 4.22 28.39 -4.44
N LYS A 54 5.22 28.02 -5.23
CA LYS A 54 5.03 27.39 -6.52
C LYS A 54 4.10 26.25 -6.24
N LYS A 55 2.90 26.35 -6.81
CA LYS A 55 1.90 25.31 -6.74
C LYS A 55 2.59 24.05 -7.27
N HIS A 56 2.91 23.18 -6.34
CA HIS A 56 3.37 21.83 -6.57
C HIS A 56 2.47 21.24 -7.66
N LEU A 57 3.04 20.50 -8.62
CA LEU A 57 2.36 19.81 -9.76
C LEU A 57 2.38 20.53 -11.12
N ALA A 58 3.40 21.33 -11.44
CA ALA A 58 3.75 21.53 -12.86
C ALA A 58 4.45 20.26 -13.36
N GLN A 59 3.64 19.41 -14.01
CA GLN A 59 3.94 18.66 -15.23
C GLN A 59 5.44 18.51 -15.56
N HIS A 60 5.91 17.26 -15.67
CA HIS A 60 7.16 16.91 -16.34
C HIS A 60 7.36 17.82 -17.57
N GLY A 61 8.55 18.39 -17.74
CA GLY A 61 8.86 19.52 -18.65
C GLY A 61 8.73 19.28 -20.17
N SER A 62 7.84 18.42 -20.60
CA SER A 62 7.26 18.39 -21.95
C SER A 62 5.81 17.94 -21.79
N GLY A 63 4.91 18.17 -22.74
CA GLY A 63 3.51 17.66 -22.68
C GLY A 63 3.39 16.12 -22.70
N GLY A 64 4.13 15.42 -21.85
CA GLY A 64 4.38 14.00 -21.84
C GLY A 64 3.18 13.24 -21.31
N LYS A 65 2.52 12.54 -22.24
CA LYS A 65 1.46 11.58 -21.91
C LYS A 65 2.00 10.53 -20.94
N LEU A 66 1.17 10.14 -19.97
CA LEU A 66 1.47 9.03 -19.08
C LEU A 66 1.69 7.76 -19.92
N LYS A 67 2.70 6.97 -19.56
CA LYS A 67 3.00 5.68 -20.20
C LYS A 67 2.41 4.55 -19.38
N SER A 68 1.93 3.51 -20.06
CA SER A 68 1.48 2.28 -19.40
C SER A 68 2.66 1.41 -18.99
N HIS A 69 2.56 0.77 -17.83
CA HIS A 69 3.57 -0.16 -17.35
C HIS A 69 3.50 -1.50 -18.11
N THR A 70 4.51 -1.75 -18.96
CA THR A 70 4.54 -2.90 -19.88
C THR A 70 4.49 -4.25 -19.15
N GLY A 71 5.17 -4.39 -18.02
CA GLY A 71 5.16 -5.61 -17.22
C GLY A 71 3.77 -5.92 -16.64
N THR A 72 3.00 -4.89 -16.28
CA THR A 72 1.63 -5.06 -15.79
C THR A 72 0.72 -5.44 -16.94
N LYS A 73 0.85 -4.77 -18.09
CA LYS A 73 0.07 -5.05 -19.30
C LYS A 73 0.23 -6.49 -19.80
N LYS A 74 1.42 -7.07 -19.65
CA LYS A 74 1.71 -8.47 -20.03
C LYS A 74 1.12 -9.50 -19.06
N ARG A 75 0.82 -9.12 -17.82
CA ARG A 75 0.38 -10.05 -16.76
C ARG A 75 -1.10 -9.93 -16.41
N TRP A 76 -1.67 -8.74 -16.57
CA TRP A 76 -3.04 -8.42 -16.21
C TRP A 76 -3.81 -7.94 -17.43
N THR A 77 -5.01 -8.47 -17.59
CA THR A 77 -5.94 -8.08 -18.65
C THR A 77 -7.14 -7.40 -18.01
N PRO A 78 -7.53 -6.18 -18.44
CA PRO A 78 -8.77 -5.57 -17.99
C PRO A 78 -9.95 -6.39 -18.51
N LEU A 79 -10.96 -6.56 -17.66
CA LEU A 79 -12.27 -7.04 -18.06
C LEU A 79 -13.11 -5.81 -18.38
N GLY A 80 -13.56 -5.71 -19.62
CA GLY A 80 -14.41 -4.60 -20.06
C GLY A 80 -15.64 -4.53 -19.19
N SER A 81 -15.75 -3.49 -18.38
CA SER A 81 -16.99 -3.18 -17.68
C SER A 81 -17.88 -2.47 -18.70
N GLY A 82 -18.91 -3.15 -19.19
CA GLY A 82 -19.89 -2.60 -20.16
C GLY A 82 -20.61 -1.31 -19.70
N SER A 83 -20.28 -0.81 -18.51
CA SER A 83 -20.75 0.44 -17.91
C SER A 83 -19.98 1.69 -18.37
N GLY A 84 -18.84 1.55 -19.06
CA GLY A 84 -18.05 2.70 -19.55
C GLY A 84 -17.35 3.51 -18.45
N LYS A 85 -17.41 3.04 -17.19
CA LYS A 85 -16.82 3.70 -16.03
C LYS A 85 -15.46 3.06 -15.69
N ALA A 86 -14.37 3.79 -15.93
CA ALA A 86 -12.99 3.33 -15.68
C ALA A 86 -12.72 2.87 -14.22
N TYR A 87 -13.49 3.36 -13.24
CA TYR A 87 -13.35 2.96 -11.84
C TYR A 87 -13.97 1.59 -11.51
N GLN A 88 -14.81 1.04 -12.39
CA GLN A 88 -15.44 -0.28 -12.27
C GLN A 88 -14.67 -1.37 -13.01
N LEU A 89 -13.49 -1.08 -13.55
CA LEU A 89 -12.66 -2.08 -14.21
C LEU A 89 -12.14 -3.09 -13.19
N ASP A 90 -12.50 -4.36 -13.42
CA ASP A 90 -11.89 -5.51 -12.80
C ASP A 90 -10.78 -6.05 -13.72
N PHE A 91 -9.79 -6.71 -13.14
CA PHE A 91 -8.63 -7.21 -13.88
C PHE A 91 -8.49 -8.71 -13.65
N LYS A 92 -8.14 -9.47 -14.68
CA LYS A 92 -7.81 -10.89 -14.56
C LYS A 92 -6.32 -11.14 -14.79
N ARG A 93 -5.80 -12.21 -14.20
CA ARG A 93 -4.45 -12.75 -14.47
C ARG A 93 -4.43 -14.27 -14.39
N GLY A 94 -3.40 -14.90 -14.93
CA GLY A 94 -3.09 -16.32 -14.67
C GLY A 94 -2.57 -16.56 -13.25
N LEU A 95 -2.82 -17.75 -12.71
CA LEU A 95 -2.20 -18.22 -11.47
C LEU A 95 -0.71 -18.55 -11.68
N ALA A 96 0.08 -18.43 -10.62
CA ALA A 96 1.52 -18.66 -10.65
C ALA A 96 1.86 -20.11 -10.29
N GLY A 97 3.03 -20.60 -10.72
CA GLY A 97 3.58 -21.88 -10.27
C GLY A 97 3.28 -23.09 -11.16
N LYS A 98 2.57 -22.95 -12.28
CA LYS A 98 2.24 -24.09 -13.16
C LYS A 98 3.38 -24.56 -14.09
N ARG A 99 4.45 -23.78 -14.26
CA ARG A 99 5.41 -23.99 -15.35
C ARG A 99 6.47 -25.09 -15.09
N HIS A 100 7.02 -25.18 -13.89
CA HIS A 100 8.12 -26.09 -13.56
C HIS A 100 8.03 -26.53 -12.09
N LEU A 101 8.85 -27.53 -11.69
CA LEU A 101 8.89 -28.09 -10.33
C LEU A 101 7.54 -28.70 -9.86
N ASN A 102 6.88 -29.43 -10.76
CA ASN A 102 5.52 -29.92 -10.58
C ASN A 102 5.37 -31.45 -10.50
N SER A 103 6.48 -32.20 -10.54
CA SER A 103 6.49 -33.66 -10.48
C SER A 103 5.89 -34.23 -9.19
N HIS A 104 6.00 -33.49 -8.08
CA HIS A 104 5.49 -33.89 -6.77
C HIS A 104 4.07 -33.40 -6.48
N MET A 105 3.48 -32.58 -7.35
CA MET A 105 2.16 -32.00 -7.10
C MET A 105 1.04 -32.93 -7.59
N SER A 106 -0.05 -33.01 -6.83
CA SER A 106 -1.25 -33.73 -7.27
C SER A 106 -1.84 -33.13 -8.55
N ARG A 107 -2.51 -33.96 -9.34
CA ARG A 107 -3.15 -33.53 -10.59
C ARG A 107 -4.18 -32.42 -10.37
N ASP A 108 -4.96 -32.53 -9.30
CA ASP A 108 -5.98 -31.52 -8.94
C ASP A 108 -5.37 -30.15 -8.67
N ARG A 109 -4.22 -30.12 -7.97
CA ARG A 109 -3.48 -28.88 -7.76
C ARG A 109 -3.00 -28.27 -9.08
N LEU A 110 -2.47 -29.08 -10.01
CA LEU A 110 -2.02 -28.61 -11.33
C LEU A 110 -3.17 -28.10 -12.20
N ASN A 111 -4.33 -28.72 -12.10
CA ASN A 111 -5.55 -28.27 -12.76
C ASN A 111 -5.98 -26.91 -12.18
N GLY A 112 -5.98 -26.77 -10.85
CA GLY A 112 -6.29 -25.50 -10.17
C GLY A 112 -5.36 -24.35 -10.57
N LEU A 113 -4.04 -24.61 -10.68
CA LEU A 113 -3.07 -23.60 -11.14
C LEU A 113 -3.23 -23.21 -12.62
N GLY A 114 -4.01 -23.96 -13.41
CA GLY A 114 -4.32 -23.64 -14.80
C GLY A 114 -5.32 -22.50 -14.98
N GLY A 115 -6.01 -22.12 -13.91
CA GLY A 115 -7.05 -21.11 -13.95
C GLY A 115 -6.56 -19.68 -14.04
N THR A 116 -7.53 -18.78 -14.15
CA THR A 116 -7.33 -17.33 -14.00
C THR A 116 -7.98 -16.86 -12.71
N VAL A 117 -7.47 -15.75 -12.17
CA VAL A 117 -7.99 -15.13 -10.95
C VAL A 117 -8.27 -13.66 -11.18
N LEU A 118 -9.37 -13.18 -10.59
CA LEU A 118 -9.75 -11.78 -10.60
C LEU A 118 -8.94 -10.98 -9.57
N SER A 119 -8.72 -9.71 -9.85
CA SER A 119 -8.08 -8.80 -8.91
C SER A 119 -9.03 -8.54 -7.73
N PRO A 120 -8.54 -8.65 -6.48
CA PRO A 120 -9.36 -8.28 -5.34
C PRO A 120 -9.66 -6.78 -5.36
N ARG A 121 -10.87 -6.43 -4.94
CA ARG A 121 -11.27 -5.03 -4.79
C ARG A 121 -10.39 -4.35 -3.74
N GLY A 122 -10.12 -3.05 -3.92
CA GLY A 122 -9.33 -2.25 -2.98
C GLY A 122 -8.00 -1.79 -3.53
N ARG A 123 -6.92 -1.89 -2.73
CA ARG A 123 -5.61 -1.28 -3.04
C ARG A 123 -5.01 -1.82 -4.33
N ILE A 124 -5.05 -3.14 -4.54
CA ILE A 124 -4.45 -3.79 -5.72
C ILE A 124 -5.12 -3.29 -7.00
N ASN A 125 -6.45 -3.34 -7.08
CA ASN A 125 -7.18 -2.88 -8.26
C ASN A 125 -6.93 -1.36 -8.53
N ARG A 126 -6.87 -0.52 -7.48
CA ARG A 126 -6.46 0.89 -7.62
C ARG A 126 -5.05 1.05 -8.22
N THR A 127 -4.08 0.24 -7.78
CA THR A 127 -2.72 0.26 -8.33
C THR A 127 -2.72 -0.18 -9.79
N LEU A 128 -3.46 -1.23 -10.15
CA LEU A 128 -3.56 -1.70 -11.53
C LEU A 128 -4.12 -0.62 -12.47
N ARG A 129 -5.17 0.11 -12.03
CA ARG A 129 -5.70 1.25 -12.79
C ARG A 129 -4.69 2.36 -13.00
N ARG A 130 -3.83 2.65 -12.03
CA ARG A 130 -2.78 3.66 -12.19
C ARG A 130 -1.70 3.22 -13.17
N LEU A 131 -1.34 1.94 -13.15
CA LEU A 131 -0.29 1.38 -14.01
C LEU A 131 -0.74 1.17 -15.46
N LEU A 132 -2.04 0.96 -15.68
CA LEU A 132 -2.63 0.70 -17.00
C LEU A 132 -3.44 1.89 -17.54
N GLY A 133 -3.69 2.91 -16.72
CA GLY A 133 -4.62 4.01 -16.97
C GLY A 133 -4.54 4.72 -18.33
N PRO A 134 -3.36 5.02 -18.90
CA PRO A 134 -3.32 5.67 -20.22
C PRO A 134 -3.65 4.72 -21.40
N SER A 135 -3.93 3.43 -21.16
CA SER A 135 -4.22 2.41 -22.18
C SER A 135 -5.54 1.65 -21.91
N LEU A 136 -6.36 2.10 -20.96
CA LEU A 136 -7.63 1.46 -20.59
C LEU A 136 -8.83 2.18 -21.20
#